data_AF-A0AAW4X2S9-F1
#
_entry.id   AF-A0AAW4X2S9-F1
#
_cell.length_a   1.000
_cell.length_b   1.000
_cell.length_c   1.000
_cell.angle_alpha   90.00
_cell.angle_beta   90.00
_cell.angle_gamma   90.00
#
_symmetry.space_group_name_H-M   'P 1'
#
loop_
_entity.id
_entity.type
_entity.pdbx_description
1 polymer ?
#
loop_
_entity_poly.entity_id
_entity_poly.type
_entity_poly.pdbx_seq_one_letter_code
_entity_poly.pdbx_strand_id
1 'polypeptide(L)'
;MNRKLYEYYILINIIKVMNECEFKWSDKDQLQKRIRKNYALNISSGTVLTFYSDKRIIEVHYDEELDNITKPSSNNETSFISDGKNLKPDFRIDVYDRKMNHKRSFIIEVKYRSFDKLYSEVSNTNVFNKLIDYKDKIKVLPSYGYAIDKVLVAYPEDIYYHQKLNKQRSGTFIFAQLSPSINNDGQFGYEEFKNEVKKLIIK
;
A
#
# COMPACT_ATOMS: atom_id res chain seq x y z
N MET A 1 -9.90 -15.60 8.97
CA MET A 1 -9.85 -14.18 9.37
C MET A 1 -10.77 -13.35 8.47
N ASN A 2 -11.44 -12.32 9.00
CA ASN A 2 -12.24 -11.39 8.19
C ASN A 2 -11.30 -10.51 7.33
N ARG A 3 -11.64 -10.23 6.07
CA ARG A 3 -10.85 -9.36 5.16
C ARG A 3 -10.47 -8.03 5.83
N LYS A 4 -11.39 -7.38 6.55
CA LYS A 4 -11.12 -6.08 7.20
C LYS A 4 -10.13 -6.20 8.36
N LEU A 5 -10.18 -7.28 9.13
CA LEU A 5 -9.17 -7.55 10.16
C LEU A 5 -7.79 -7.77 9.54
N TYR A 6 -7.72 -8.43 8.38
CA TYR A 6 -6.47 -8.60 7.66
C TYR A 6 -5.94 -7.28 7.08
N GLU A 7 -6.79 -6.41 6.55
CA GLU A 7 -6.39 -5.04 6.17
C GLU A 7 -5.80 -4.26 7.35
N TYR A 8 -6.42 -4.33 8.53
CA TYR A 8 -5.88 -3.68 9.74
C TYR A 8 -4.55 -4.31 10.19
N TYR A 9 -4.43 -5.63 10.10
CA TYR A 9 -3.16 -6.31 10.35
C TYR A 9 -2.05 -5.81 9.41
N ILE A 10 -2.34 -5.64 8.12
CA ILE A 10 -1.38 -5.08 7.16
C ILE A 10 -1.03 -3.63 7.51
N LEU A 11 -2.02 -2.79 7.87
CA LEU A 11 -1.73 -1.41 8.31
C LEU A 11 -0.81 -1.35 9.53
N ILE A 12 -1.03 -2.21 10.54
CA ILE A 12 -0.17 -2.31 11.72
C ILE A 12 1.27 -2.63 11.29
N ASN A 13 1.44 -3.55 10.33
CA ASN A 13 2.76 -3.89 9.81
C ASN A 13 3.38 -2.76 8.97
N ILE A 14 2.60 -2.00 8.22
CA ILE A 14 3.08 -0.79 7.53
C ILE A 14 3.62 0.20 8.57
N ILE A 15 2.85 0.51 9.62
CA ILE A 15 3.27 1.40 10.72
C ILE A 15 4.56 0.88 11.38
N LYS A 16 4.62 -0.42 11.66
CA LYS A 16 5.81 -1.08 12.24
C LYS A 16 7.05 -0.88 11.36
N VAL A 17 6.93 -1.10 10.04
CA VAL A 17 8.02 -0.87 9.09
C VAL A 17 8.45 0.59 9.04
N MET A 18 7.51 1.55 9.07
CA MET A 18 7.84 2.98 9.10
C MET A 18 8.68 3.31 10.34
N ASN A 19 8.26 2.85 11.52
CA ASN A 19 8.98 3.06 12.77
C ASN A 19 10.38 2.42 12.75
N GLU A 20 10.51 1.19 12.25
CA GLU A 20 11.79 0.50 12.10
C GLU A 20 12.71 1.16 11.06
N CYS A 21 12.17 1.95 10.14
CA CYS A 21 12.92 2.79 9.20
C CYS A 21 13.17 4.21 9.73
N GLU A 22 13.04 4.41 11.04
CA GLU A 22 13.29 5.68 11.75
C GLU A 22 12.35 6.84 11.33
N PHE A 23 11.22 6.51 10.71
CA PHE A 23 10.17 7.49 10.47
C PHE A 23 9.31 7.65 11.73
N LYS A 24 9.07 8.90 12.12
CA LYS A 24 8.22 9.24 13.25
C LYS A 24 6.80 9.49 12.76
N TRP A 25 5.84 8.76 13.32
CA TRP A 25 4.42 9.00 13.06
C TRP A 25 3.98 10.33 13.69
N SER A 26 3.37 11.19 12.89
CA SER A 26 2.88 12.52 13.27
C SER A 26 2.01 12.51 14.53
N ASP A 27 2.44 13.24 15.56
CA ASP A 27 1.62 13.51 16.75
C ASP A 27 0.35 14.33 16.45
N LYS A 28 0.24 14.88 15.23
CA LYS A 28 -0.97 15.57 14.78
C LYS A 28 -2.04 14.61 14.27
N ASP A 29 -1.68 13.39 13.87
CA ASP A 29 -2.62 12.41 13.31
C ASP A 29 -3.69 11.98 14.30
N GLN A 30 -4.95 12.06 13.85
CA GLN A 30 -6.10 11.73 14.69
C GLN A 30 -6.13 10.25 15.06
N LEU A 31 -5.75 9.36 14.13
CA LEU A 31 -5.69 7.92 14.40
C LEU A 31 -4.68 7.60 15.51
N GLN A 32 -3.50 8.21 15.47
CA GLN A 32 -2.48 8.01 16.51
C GLN A 32 -2.98 8.47 17.88
N LYS A 33 -3.63 9.66 17.93
CA LYS A 33 -4.26 10.18 19.16
C LYS A 33 -5.34 9.25 19.70
N ARG A 34 -6.16 8.65 18.82
CA ARG A 34 -7.21 7.71 19.20
C ARG A 34 -6.64 6.41 19.78
N ILE A 35 -5.59 5.88 19.15
CA ILE A 35 -4.88 4.68 19.62
C ILE A 35 -4.29 4.91 21.01
N ARG A 36 -3.57 6.03 21.22
CA ARG A 36 -2.98 6.37 22.53
C ARG A 36 -4.02 6.50 23.65
N LYS A 37 -5.27 6.82 23.31
CA LYS A 37 -6.38 6.96 24.26
C LYS A 37 -7.23 5.68 24.39
N ASN A 38 -6.79 4.55 23.82
CA ASN A 38 -7.49 3.26 23.83
C ASN A 38 -8.93 3.32 23.30
N TYR A 39 -9.22 4.22 22.35
CA TYR A 39 -10.52 4.25 21.70
C TYR A 39 -10.64 3.14 20.66
N ALA A 40 -11.89 2.76 20.35
CA ALA A 40 -12.19 1.77 19.31
C ALA A 40 -11.49 2.14 17.97
N LEU A 41 -10.76 1.18 17.43
CA LEU A 41 -10.07 1.22 16.14
C LEU A 41 -11.10 1.05 15.01
N ASN A 42 -11.83 2.11 14.71
CA ASN A 42 -12.52 2.23 13.43
C ASN A 42 -11.77 3.25 12.58
N ILE A 43 -11.18 2.78 11.49
CA ILE A 43 -10.41 3.59 10.54
C ILE A 43 -11.33 3.92 9.39
N SER A 44 -11.62 5.20 9.22
CA SER A 44 -12.48 5.69 8.15
C SER A 44 -11.77 5.61 6.81
N SER A 45 -12.51 5.32 5.74
CA SER A 45 -12.04 5.49 4.36
C SER A 45 -11.55 6.92 4.13
N GLY A 46 -10.45 7.09 3.41
CA GLY A 46 -9.78 8.38 3.21
C GLY A 46 -8.91 8.83 4.40
N THR A 47 -8.64 7.97 5.39
CA THR A 47 -7.70 8.31 6.47
C THR A 47 -6.28 8.36 5.91
N VAL A 48 -5.57 9.46 6.16
CA VAL A 48 -4.16 9.62 5.83
C VAL A 48 -3.34 9.55 7.12
N LEU A 49 -2.29 8.73 7.12
CA LEU A 49 -1.28 8.71 8.17
C LEU A 49 -0.02 9.37 7.64
N THR A 50 0.55 10.31 8.37
CA THR A 50 1.77 11.00 7.95
C THR A 50 2.95 10.63 8.84
N PHE A 51 4.06 10.26 8.20
CA PHE A 51 5.31 9.91 8.84
C PHE A 51 6.43 10.81 8.34
N TYR A 52 7.35 11.18 9.23
CA TYR A 52 8.44 12.09 8.91
C TYR A 52 9.80 11.51 9.33
N SER A 53 10.79 11.70 8.49
CA SER A 53 12.21 11.62 8.85
C SER A 53 12.89 12.95 8.56
N ASP A 54 14.19 13.03 8.82
CA ASP A 54 15.00 14.20 8.48
C ASP A 54 15.03 14.48 6.97
N LYS A 55 14.84 13.44 6.14
CA LYS A 55 15.00 13.52 4.69
C LYS A 55 13.68 13.51 3.93
N ARG A 56 12.64 12.86 4.46
CA ARG A 56 11.44 12.50 3.70
C ARG A 56 10.17 12.65 4.53
N ILE A 57 9.07 12.80 3.81
CA ILE A 57 7.71 12.75 4.34
C ILE A 57 7.02 11.59 3.62
N ILE A 58 6.30 10.76 4.37
CA ILE A 58 5.53 9.64 3.82
C ILE A 58 4.09 9.82 4.23
N GLU A 59 3.19 9.69 3.28
CA GLU A 59 1.75 9.63 3.53
C GLU A 59 1.23 8.24 3.17
N VAL A 60 0.50 7.63 4.10
CA VAL A 60 -0.19 6.34 3.90
C VAL A 60 -1.68 6.64 3.85
N HIS A 61 -2.24 6.63 2.65
CA HIS A 61 -3.65 6.86 2.36
C HIS A 61 -4.41 5.54 2.42
N TYR A 62 -5.31 5.39 3.39
CA TYR A 62 -6.12 4.19 3.59
C TYR A 62 -7.49 4.30 2.92
N ASP A 63 -7.77 3.35 2.02
CA ASP A 63 -9.07 3.22 1.35
C ASP A 63 -9.56 4.59 0.82
N GLU A 64 -8.65 5.37 0.23
CA GLU A 64 -8.94 6.68 -0.38
C GLU A 64 -9.41 6.45 -1.83
N GLU A 65 -10.53 7.07 -2.20
CA GLU A 65 -11.02 7.04 -3.58
C GLU A 65 -10.34 8.15 -4.40
N LEU A 66 -9.75 7.77 -5.52
CA LEU A 66 -9.10 8.69 -6.44
C LEU A 66 -10.12 9.40 -7.33
N ASP A 67 -9.84 10.65 -7.65
CA ASP A 67 -10.61 11.40 -8.63
C ASP A 67 -10.57 10.73 -10.01
N ASN A 68 -11.72 10.71 -10.66
CA ASN A 68 -11.79 10.27 -12.05
C ASN A 68 -11.30 11.40 -12.97
N ILE A 69 -10.46 11.09 -13.96
CA ILE A 69 -9.93 12.07 -14.92
C ILE A 69 -11.02 12.92 -15.61
N THR A 70 -12.24 12.37 -15.73
CA THR A 70 -13.38 13.05 -16.36
C THR A 70 -14.07 14.07 -15.45
N LYS A 71 -13.78 14.07 -14.14
CA LYS A 71 -14.35 14.96 -13.12
C LYS A 71 -13.29 15.38 -12.07
N PRO A 72 -12.23 16.09 -12.46
CA PRO A 72 -11.22 16.54 -11.48
C PRO A 72 -11.83 17.56 -10.52
N SER A 73 -11.71 17.33 -9.20
CA SER A 73 -12.26 18.22 -8.17
C SER A 73 -11.36 19.43 -7.88
N SER A 74 -11.20 20.30 -8.89
CA SER A 74 -10.64 21.67 -8.83
C SER A 74 -9.18 21.91 -8.38
N ASN A 75 -8.54 22.79 -9.17
CA ASN A 75 -7.60 23.88 -8.87
C ASN A 75 -6.49 23.71 -7.81
N ASN A 76 -5.30 23.36 -8.35
CA ASN A 76 -3.97 23.68 -7.81
C ASN A 76 -3.58 23.03 -6.49
N GLU A 77 -3.24 21.75 -6.55
CA GLU A 77 -2.19 21.08 -5.76
C GLU A 77 -1.89 19.73 -6.45
N THR A 78 -0.83 19.02 -6.05
CA THR A 78 -0.49 17.73 -6.64
C THR A 78 -1.59 16.71 -6.36
N SER A 79 -2.43 16.40 -7.35
CA SER A 79 -3.56 15.47 -7.21
C SER A 79 -3.34 14.17 -7.97
N PHE A 80 -3.85 13.07 -7.42
CA PHE A 80 -3.87 11.77 -8.08
C PHE A 80 -5.22 11.56 -8.77
N ILE A 81 -5.17 11.23 -10.06
CA ILE A 81 -6.34 10.96 -10.88
C ILE A 81 -6.21 9.60 -11.55
N SER A 82 -7.33 8.98 -11.90
CA SER A 82 -7.31 7.74 -12.70
C SER A 82 -8.38 7.73 -13.79
N ASP A 83 -8.04 7.11 -14.93
CA ASP A 83 -8.98 6.75 -16.00
C ASP A 83 -9.46 5.28 -15.89
N GLY A 84 -9.05 4.58 -14.83
CA GLY A 84 -9.43 3.20 -14.53
C GLY A 84 -10.80 3.06 -13.87
N LYS A 85 -11.32 1.83 -13.86
CA LYS A 85 -12.53 1.49 -13.10
C LYS A 85 -12.23 1.26 -11.62
N ASN A 86 -10.97 0.96 -11.31
CA ASN A 86 -10.50 0.70 -9.96
C ASN A 86 -9.88 1.97 -9.38
N LEU A 87 -10.66 2.72 -8.61
CA LEU A 87 -10.27 4.02 -8.07
C LEU A 87 -9.84 3.99 -6.61
N LYS A 88 -9.96 2.84 -5.94
CA LYS A 88 -9.86 2.76 -4.48
C LYS A 88 -8.86 1.69 -4.03
N PRO A 89 -7.54 1.98 -4.03
CA PRO A 89 -6.53 1.06 -3.49
C PRO A 89 -6.73 0.85 -1.99
N ASP A 90 -6.40 -0.34 -1.49
CA ASP A 90 -6.47 -0.60 -0.04
C ASP A 90 -5.51 0.35 0.72
N PHE A 91 -4.28 0.53 0.20
CA PHE A 91 -3.35 1.59 0.64
C PHE A 91 -2.60 2.21 -0.56
N ARG A 92 -2.58 3.55 -0.65
CA ARG A 92 -1.61 4.30 -1.48
C ARG A 92 -0.56 4.92 -0.56
N ILE A 93 0.71 4.75 -0.90
CA ILE A 93 1.82 5.30 -0.12
C ILE A 93 2.58 6.27 -1.00
N ASP A 94 2.61 7.53 -0.57
CA ASP A 94 3.23 8.63 -1.27
C ASP A 94 4.49 9.07 -0.54
N VAL A 95 5.57 9.29 -1.28
CA VAL A 95 6.88 9.70 -0.74
C VAL A 95 7.21 11.08 -1.27
N TYR A 96 7.50 11.99 -0.34
CA TYR A 96 7.88 13.37 -0.62
C TYR A 96 9.25 13.67 -0.01
N ASP A 97 9.93 14.70 -0.55
CA ASP A 97 11.01 15.34 0.20
C ASP A 97 10.48 16.28 1.29
N ARG A 98 11.38 16.86 2.09
CA ARG A 98 11.04 17.81 3.15
C ARG A 98 10.33 19.09 2.67
N LYS A 99 10.37 19.39 1.37
CA LYS A 99 9.70 20.53 0.75
C LYS A 99 8.35 20.15 0.14
N MET A 100 7.83 18.96 0.46
CA MET A 100 6.58 18.42 -0.10
C MET A 100 6.62 18.21 -1.62
N ASN A 101 7.81 18.11 -2.23
CA ASN A 101 7.87 17.70 -3.64
C ASN A 101 7.66 16.19 -3.70
N HIS A 102 6.63 15.77 -4.44
CA HIS A 102 6.37 14.35 -4.71
C HIS A 102 7.59 13.71 -5.39
N LYS A 103 7.99 12.54 -4.90
CA LYS A 103 9.09 11.74 -5.47
C LYS A 103 8.59 10.50 -6.15
N ARG A 104 7.60 9.84 -5.57
CA ARG A 104 7.00 8.60 -6.08
C ARG A 104 5.83 8.17 -5.22
N SER A 105 5.06 7.22 -5.76
CA SER A 105 4.05 6.50 -5.02
C SER A 105 4.09 5.01 -5.31
N PHE A 106 3.58 4.22 -4.39
CA PHE A 106 3.32 2.79 -4.60
C PHE A 106 2.04 2.39 -3.88
N ILE A 107 1.50 1.24 -4.26
CA ILE A 107 0.26 0.71 -3.67
C ILE A 107 0.54 -0.56 -2.91
N ILE A 108 -0.16 -0.74 -1.79
CA ILE A 108 -0.28 -2.03 -1.12
C ILE A 108 -1.74 -2.48 -1.23
N GLU A 109 -1.98 -3.56 -1.98
CA GLU A 109 -3.30 -4.16 -2.15
C GLU A 109 -3.39 -5.41 -1.26
N VAL A 110 -4.43 -5.50 -0.44
CA VAL A 110 -4.62 -6.57 0.53
C VAL A 110 -5.59 -7.61 -0.01
N LYS A 111 -5.18 -8.88 0.00
CA LYS A 111 -6.03 -9.99 -0.45
C LYS A 111 -5.93 -11.17 0.50
N TYR A 112 -7.02 -11.42 1.23
CA TYR A 112 -7.15 -12.61 2.06
C TYR A 112 -7.67 -13.80 1.24
N ARG A 113 -6.78 -14.46 0.49
CA ARG A 113 -7.06 -15.66 -0.32
C ARG A 113 -5.75 -16.33 -0.77
N SER A 114 -5.84 -17.57 -1.23
CA SER A 114 -4.73 -18.34 -1.81
C SER A 114 -4.19 -17.72 -3.10
N PHE A 115 -2.94 -18.02 -3.42
CA PHE A 115 -2.20 -17.39 -4.53
C PHE A 115 -2.80 -17.68 -5.91
N ASP A 116 -3.33 -18.89 -6.14
CA ASP A 116 -4.00 -19.29 -7.38
C ASP A 116 -5.21 -18.40 -7.75
N LYS A 117 -5.81 -17.74 -6.75
CA LYS A 117 -6.90 -16.76 -6.94
C LYS A 117 -6.40 -15.35 -7.20
N LEU A 118 -5.12 -15.07 -6.95
CA LEU A 118 -4.48 -13.79 -7.20
C LEU A 118 -3.87 -13.74 -8.59
N TYR A 119 -3.23 -14.82 -9.01
CA TYR A 119 -2.45 -14.87 -10.22
C TYR A 119 -2.56 -16.22 -10.93
N SER A 120 -2.56 -16.18 -12.26
CA SER A 120 -2.50 -17.35 -13.13
C SER A 120 -1.53 -17.06 -14.27
N GLU A 121 -0.75 -18.07 -14.66
CA GLU A 121 0.16 -18.01 -15.80
C GLU A 121 -0.60 -18.07 -17.14
N VAL A 122 -1.83 -18.61 -17.13
CA VAL A 122 -2.63 -18.88 -18.33
C VAL A 122 -3.51 -17.69 -18.71
N SER A 123 -4.03 -16.95 -17.72
CA SER A 123 -4.92 -15.83 -17.95
C SER A 123 -4.86 -14.79 -16.83
N ASN A 124 -5.13 -13.53 -17.16
CA ASN A 124 -5.23 -12.50 -16.15
C ASN A 124 -6.47 -12.74 -15.26
N THR A 125 -6.26 -12.76 -13.95
CA THR A 125 -7.35 -12.77 -12.98
C THR A 125 -7.97 -11.36 -12.86
N ASN A 126 -9.18 -11.27 -12.32
CA ASN A 126 -9.79 -9.98 -11.98
C ASN A 126 -8.92 -9.15 -11.01
N VAL A 127 -8.22 -9.84 -10.10
CA VAL A 127 -7.26 -9.19 -9.19
C VAL A 127 -6.13 -8.59 -10.01
N PHE A 128 -5.52 -9.36 -10.91
CA PHE A 128 -4.40 -8.88 -11.71
C PHE A 128 -4.80 -7.70 -12.63
N ASN A 129 -5.99 -7.73 -13.23
CA ASN A 129 -6.51 -6.60 -14.00
C ASN A 129 -6.67 -5.33 -13.15
N LYS A 130 -7.06 -5.46 -11.88
CA LYS A 130 -7.12 -4.35 -10.92
C LYS A 130 -5.73 -3.78 -10.62
N LEU A 131 -4.70 -4.63 -10.49
CA LEU A 131 -3.33 -4.17 -10.28
C LEU A 131 -2.79 -3.41 -11.50
N ILE A 132 -3.09 -3.88 -12.72
CA ILE A 132 -2.75 -3.19 -13.96
C ILE A 132 -3.40 -1.81 -14.00
N ASP A 133 -4.70 -1.71 -13.67
CA ASP A 133 -5.40 -0.42 -13.61
C ASP A 133 -4.67 0.55 -12.66
N TYR A 134 -4.28 0.10 -11.46
CA TYR A 134 -3.53 0.94 -10.56
C TYR A 134 -2.19 1.42 -11.12
N LYS A 135 -1.44 0.50 -11.74
CA LYS A 135 -0.09 0.79 -12.22
C LYS A 135 -0.07 1.68 -13.47
N ASP A 136 -1.02 1.49 -14.37
CA ASP A 136 -1.00 2.05 -15.72
C ASP A 136 -2.09 3.11 -15.96
N LYS A 137 -2.93 3.40 -14.96
CA LYS A 137 -4.01 4.40 -15.11
C LYS A 137 -4.01 5.50 -14.07
N ILE A 138 -3.29 5.34 -12.97
CA ILE A 138 -3.15 6.39 -11.96
C ILE A 138 -2.06 7.37 -12.40
N LYS A 139 -2.41 8.65 -12.49
CA LYS A 139 -1.55 9.75 -12.92
C LYS A 139 -1.50 10.84 -11.85
N VAL A 140 -0.42 11.61 -11.85
CA VAL A 140 -0.22 12.73 -10.91
C VAL A 140 -0.23 14.07 -11.64
N LEU A 141 -1.09 14.99 -11.20
CA LEU A 141 -1.18 16.35 -11.71
C LEU A 141 -0.09 17.26 -11.08
N PRO A 142 0.42 18.25 -11.82
CA PRO A 142 0.10 18.61 -13.20
C PRO A 142 0.96 17.86 -14.25
N SER A 143 1.86 16.98 -13.82
CA SER A 143 2.81 16.32 -14.74
C SER A 143 2.15 15.32 -15.71
N TYR A 144 0.99 14.79 -15.34
CA TYR A 144 0.28 13.67 -16.01
C TYR A 144 1.12 12.40 -16.18
N GLY A 145 2.27 12.29 -15.51
CA GLY A 145 3.06 11.07 -15.46
C GLY A 145 2.35 9.98 -14.67
N TYR A 146 2.62 8.71 -15.01
CA TYR A 146 2.18 7.58 -14.20
C TYR A 146 2.77 7.69 -12.79
N ALA A 147 1.90 7.71 -11.79
CA ALA A 147 2.30 8.06 -10.43
C ALA A 147 2.78 6.85 -9.61
N ILE A 148 2.37 5.65 -10.00
CA ILE A 148 2.60 4.42 -9.25
C ILE A 148 3.82 3.69 -9.81
N ASP A 149 4.87 3.58 -9.00
CA ASP A 149 6.10 2.85 -9.33
C ASP A 149 5.86 1.34 -9.29
N LYS A 150 5.23 0.87 -8.20
CA LYS A 150 4.99 -0.54 -7.92
C LYS A 150 3.66 -0.78 -7.22
N VAL A 151 3.17 -2.01 -7.34
CA VAL A 151 2.03 -2.51 -6.58
C VAL A 151 2.46 -3.77 -5.83
N LEU A 152 2.45 -3.68 -4.50
CA LEU A 152 2.70 -4.78 -3.57
C LEU A 152 1.36 -5.43 -3.19
N VAL A 153 1.23 -6.74 -3.34
CA VAL A 153 0.03 -7.50 -2.97
C VAL A 153 0.33 -8.27 -1.70
N ALA A 154 -0.29 -7.88 -0.60
CA ALA A 154 -0.16 -8.57 0.68
C ALA A 154 -1.24 -9.65 0.81
N TYR A 155 -0.84 -10.89 1.05
CA TYR A 155 -1.74 -12.05 1.15
C TYR A 155 -1.24 -13.03 2.22
N PRO A 156 -2.12 -13.84 2.85
CA PRO A 156 -1.69 -14.71 3.94
C PRO A 156 -0.75 -15.82 3.46
N GLU A 157 -0.07 -16.48 4.40
CA GLU A 157 0.74 -17.65 4.12
C GLU A 157 0.00 -18.69 3.27
N ASP A 158 0.67 -19.15 2.21
CA ASP A 158 0.19 -20.20 1.31
C ASP A 158 1.31 -21.23 1.11
N ILE A 159 1.23 -22.32 1.87
CA ILE A 159 2.22 -23.39 1.95
C ILE A 159 2.61 -23.99 0.59
N TYR A 160 1.70 -23.95 -0.40
CA TYR A 160 1.94 -24.50 -1.73
C TYR A 160 2.72 -23.56 -2.66
N TYR A 161 2.79 -22.27 -2.33
CA TYR A 161 3.30 -21.24 -3.24
C TYR A 161 4.52 -20.46 -2.71
N HIS A 162 5.12 -20.90 -1.60
CA HIS A 162 6.34 -20.32 -1.01
C HIS A 162 7.45 -20.02 -2.02
N GLN A 163 7.67 -20.89 -3.02
CA GLN A 163 8.82 -20.80 -3.93
C GLN A 163 8.56 -20.04 -5.24
N LYS A 164 7.30 -19.73 -5.59
CA LYS A 164 6.97 -19.07 -6.87
C LYS A 164 7.18 -17.54 -6.86
N LEU A 165 7.48 -16.96 -5.71
CA LEU A 165 7.61 -15.52 -5.47
C LEU A 165 8.77 -14.83 -6.21
N ASN A 166 9.83 -15.55 -6.56
CA ASN A 166 11.07 -14.93 -7.03
C ASN A 166 11.16 -14.67 -8.55
N LYS A 167 10.16 -15.01 -9.37
CA LYS A 167 10.36 -15.09 -10.83
C LYS A 167 9.27 -14.55 -11.77
N GLN A 168 8.24 -13.82 -11.32
CA GLN A 168 7.19 -13.39 -12.27
C GLN A 168 6.93 -11.88 -12.35
N ARG A 169 7.12 -11.38 -13.60
CA ARG A 169 6.85 -10.07 -14.20
C ARG A 169 7.56 -8.83 -13.62
N SER A 170 8.66 -8.46 -14.27
CA SER A 170 9.31 -7.13 -14.35
C SER A 170 9.62 -6.35 -13.07
N GLY A 171 9.38 -6.92 -11.89
CA GLY A 171 9.56 -6.22 -10.61
C GLY A 171 8.53 -5.12 -10.34
N THR A 172 7.47 -5.02 -11.16
CA THR A 172 6.41 -4.00 -11.05
C THR A 172 5.31 -4.42 -10.07
N PHE A 173 4.92 -5.69 -10.13
CA PHE A 173 3.97 -6.31 -9.21
C PHE A 173 4.74 -7.23 -8.27
N ILE A 174 4.61 -7.01 -6.97
CA ILE A 174 5.29 -7.82 -5.95
C ILE A 174 4.20 -8.52 -5.16
N PHE A 175 4.28 -9.83 -5.03
CA PHE A 175 3.41 -10.57 -4.13
C PHE A 175 4.20 -10.79 -2.84
N ALA A 176 3.63 -10.50 -1.68
CA ALA A 176 4.28 -10.70 -0.40
C ALA A 176 3.34 -11.45 0.53
N GLN A 177 3.80 -12.62 0.99
CA GLN A 177 3.09 -13.36 2.02
C GLN A 177 3.32 -12.68 3.36
N LEU A 178 2.26 -12.41 4.11
CA LEU A 178 2.37 -11.81 5.43
C LEU A 178 1.18 -12.25 6.31
N SER A 179 1.43 -13.05 7.33
CA SER A 179 0.39 -13.44 8.28
C SER A 179 0.95 -13.58 9.69
N PRO A 180 0.10 -13.57 10.73
CA PRO A 180 0.50 -14.12 12.01
C PRO A 180 1.03 -15.55 11.76
N SER A 181 2.17 -15.90 12.36
CA SER A 181 2.71 -17.24 12.19
C SER A 181 1.73 -18.25 12.80
N ILE A 182 1.41 -19.31 12.05
CA ILE A 182 0.49 -20.36 12.51
C ILE A 182 1.20 -21.29 13.50
N ASN A 183 2.52 -21.46 13.35
CA ASN A 183 3.29 -22.53 14.00
C ASN A 183 4.37 -22.03 14.98
N ASN A 184 4.65 -20.73 15.04
CA ASN A 184 5.66 -20.13 15.92
C ASN A 184 5.16 -18.81 16.52
N ASP A 185 5.80 -18.35 17.60
CA ASP A 185 5.68 -16.96 18.03
C ASP A 185 6.31 -16.05 16.95
N GLY A 186 5.49 -15.24 16.28
CA GLY A 186 5.99 -14.25 15.33
C GLY A 186 5.08 -13.99 14.13
N GLN A 187 5.68 -13.46 13.07
CA GLN A 187 5.00 -13.06 11.84
C GLN A 187 5.65 -13.74 10.65
N PHE A 188 4.88 -14.53 9.92
CA PHE A 188 5.34 -15.15 8.69
C PHE A 188 5.51 -14.08 7.60
N GLY A 189 6.65 -14.11 6.89
CA GLY A 189 6.93 -13.23 5.74
C GLY A 189 7.16 -11.74 6.05
N TYR A 190 7.31 -11.38 7.34
CA TYR A 190 7.48 -9.98 7.75
C TYR A 190 8.77 -9.36 7.22
N GLU A 191 9.89 -10.07 7.25
CA GLU A 191 11.17 -9.51 6.80
C GLU A 191 11.18 -9.27 5.29
N GLU A 192 10.56 -10.14 4.49
CA GLU A 192 10.36 -9.93 3.05
C GLU A 192 9.47 -8.71 2.79
N PHE A 193 8.33 -8.63 3.46
CA PHE A 193 7.42 -7.48 3.36
C PHE A 193 8.13 -6.16 3.73
N LYS A 194 8.83 -6.15 4.86
CA LYS A 194 9.62 -5.01 5.34
C LYS A 194 10.69 -4.61 4.34
N ASN A 195 11.44 -5.56 3.79
CA ASN A 195 12.49 -5.27 2.82
C ASN A 195 11.93 -4.64 1.53
N GLU A 196 10.79 -5.11 1.04
CA GLU A 196 10.15 -4.52 -0.15
C GLU A 196 9.60 -3.12 0.12
N VAL A 197 8.91 -2.91 1.25
CA VAL A 197 8.45 -1.56 1.65
C VAL A 197 9.64 -0.63 1.88
N LYS A 198 10.70 -1.08 2.55
CA LYS A 198 11.93 -0.31 2.80
C LYS A 198 12.58 0.16 1.49
N LYS A 199 12.73 -0.73 0.50
CA LYS A 199 13.24 -0.38 -0.83
C LYS A 199 12.39 0.70 -1.50
N LEU A 200 11.06 0.62 -1.32
CA LEU A 200 10.09 1.56 -1.90
C LEU A 200 9.98 2.90 -1.17
N ILE A 201 10.47 3.01 0.07
CA ILE A 201 10.46 4.29 0.80
C ILE A 201 11.84 4.94 0.90
N ILE A 202 12.95 4.20 0.77
CA ILE A 202 14.35 4.72 0.90
C ILE A 202 15.06 4.97 -0.44
N LYS A 203 14.76 4.23 -1.51
CA LYS A 203 15.39 4.44 -2.82
C LYS A 203 15.15 5.87 -3.36
#